data_AF-A0A7U3V0J8-F1
#
_entry.id   AF-A0A7U3V0J8-F1
#
_cell.length_a   1.000
_cell.length_b   1.000
_cell.length_c   1.000
_cell.angle_alpha   90.00
_cell.angle_beta   90.00
_cell.angle_gamma   90.00
#
_symmetry.space_group_name_H-M   'P 1'
#
loop_
_entity.id
_entity.type
_entity.pdbx_description
1 polymer ?
#
loop_
_entity_poly.entity_id
_entity_poly.type
_entity_poly.pdbx_seq_one_letter_code
_entity_poly.pdbx_strand_id
1 'polypeptide(L)'
;MKRRIGMIACLSAALVATALTGAGAMSADAAPASAGADASDAVVSAMVHDLGLTPPQAHQRLRQQAAATTLTPKARKAAGSSYGGSWFDQGSGKLVVGVTDAHAASAVTRTGATARLVGRTASQLDAAKSAVDALARKQKAPAGVSSWGVDLQSNQVVLDVRADRADDAAVRAFVAKAEQGAAKGAVVVRTTTAAAPTTLSAGTVGGDPYTSHGIRCSIGFSVIGGFVTAGHCSQQGAAVYGWDGSYVGNFQAGTFPGNDYSWVNVGSGWWTVNVVLGWGTVSDVLVHGSAVAPVGSSVCRSGSTTHWHCGTVLSTNETVNYSAGSVYGLTETNVCAEPGDSGGSFISGDQAQGVTSGGYGDCTSGGETWFQPVNPILSHYGLTLQTS
;
A
#
# COMPACT_ATOMS: atom_id res chain seq x y z
N MET A 1 -31.31 -33.99 45.49
CA MET A 1 -32.41 -33.01 45.68
C MET A 1 -32.65 -32.28 44.37
N LYS A 2 -33.86 -32.43 43.81
CA LYS A 2 -34.35 -31.73 42.61
C LYS A 2 -34.81 -30.33 42.98
N ARG A 3 -34.69 -29.37 42.04
CA ARG A 3 -35.54 -28.17 41.75
C ARG A 3 -34.64 -27.00 41.30
N ARG A 4 -34.97 -26.13 40.34
CA ARG A 4 -36.06 -26.03 39.36
C ARG A 4 -35.66 -24.95 38.35
N ILE A 5 -36.17 -25.12 37.13
CA ILE A 5 -36.12 -24.23 35.96
C ILE A 5 -36.87 -22.91 36.23
N GLY A 6 -36.42 -21.82 35.60
CA GLY A 6 -37.18 -20.58 35.42
C GLY A 6 -36.82 -19.88 34.11
N MET A 7 -37.56 -20.19 33.05
CA MET A 7 -37.65 -19.39 31.81
C MET A 7 -38.32 -18.04 32.10
N ILE A 8 -37.82 -16.95 31.53
CA ILE A 8 -38.59 -15.73 31.35
C ILE A 8 -38.65 -15.45 29.85
N ALA A 9 -39.83 -15.67 29.28
CA ALA A 9 -40.25 -15.18 27.98
C ALA A 9 -41.09 -13.91 28.22
N CYS A 10 -40.73 -12.81 27.56
CA CYS A 10 -41.62 -11.66 27.39
C CYS A 10 -41.77 -11.39 25.90
N LEU A 11 -42.90 -11.85 25.34
CA LEU A 11 -43.51 -11.29 24.15
C LEU A 11 -44.20 -9.97 24.54
N SER A 12 -43.98 -8.91 23.78
CA SER A 12 -44.94 -7.81 23.64
C SER A 12 -44.74 -7.19 22.27
N ALA A 13 -45.71 -7.44 21.40
CA ALA A 13 -45.85 -6.82 20.09
C ALA A 13 -46.58 -5.49 20.22
N ALA A 14 -46.13 -4.47 19.49
CA ALA A 14 -46.96 -3.34 19.07
C ALA A 14 -46.44 -2.77 17.75
N LEU A 15 -47.27 -2.92 16.71
CA LEU A 15 -47.16 -2.26 15.41
C LEU A 15 -47.28 -0.73 15.58
N VAL A 16 -46.40 0.02 14.92
CA VAL A 16 -46.77 1.30 14.29
C VAL A 16 -46.13 1.31 12.90
N ALA A 17 -46.97 1.18 11.87
CA ALA A 17 -46.62 1.46 10.50
C ALA A 17 -46.59 2.99 10.31
N THR A 18 -45.48 3.52 9.84
CA THR A 18 -45.43 4.82 9.16
C THR A 18 -44.61 4.68 7.90
N ALA A 19 -45.30 4.87 6.77
CA ALA A 19 -44.72 4.94 5.44
C ALA A 19 -44.02 6.29 5.27
N LEU A 20 -42.75 6.28 4.89
CA LEU A 20 -42.11 7.41 4.21
C LEU A 20 -41.37 6.89 2.96
N THR A 21 -42.05 7.08 1.84
CA THR A 21 -41.53 7.69 0.60
C THR A 21 -40.12 7.31 0.12
N GLY A 22 -40.08 6.46 -0.91
CA GLY A 22 -39.30 6.67 -2.13
C GLY A 22 -37.78 6.88 -1.99
N ALA A 23 -37.03 5.78 -1.83
CA ALA A 23 -35.65 5.76 -2.28
C ALA A 23 -35.64 5.76 -3.81
N GLY A 24 -35.58 6.96 -4.41
CA GLY A 24 -35.26 7.11 -5.82
C GLY A 24 -33.91 6.45 -6.08
N ALA A 25 -33.91 5.39 -6.89
CA ALA A 25 -32.70 4.92 -7.52
C ALA A 25 -32.12 6.09 -8.31
N MET A 26 -31.04 6.68 -7.81
CA MET A 26 -30.20 7.55 -8.61
C MET A 26 -29.53 6.68 -9.66
N SER A 27 -30.24 6.43 -10.76
CA SER A 27 -29.60 6.12 -12.03
C SER A 27 -28.70 7.31 -12.33
N ALA A 28 -27.42 7.16 -12.02
CA ALA A 28 -26.39 7.97 -12.63
C ALA A 28 -26.39 7.60 -14.12
N ASP A 29 -27.30 8.21 -14.87
CA ASP A 29 -27.10 8.40 -16.30
C ASP A 29 -25.86 9.29 -16.40
N ALA A 30 -24.71 8.62 -16.50
CA ALA A 30 -23.51 9.25 -17.00
C ALA A 30 -23.83 9.69 -18.43
N ALA A 31 -24.29 10.93 -18.55
CA ALA A 31 -24.39 11.60 -19.84
C ALA A 31 -23.05 11.40 -20.55
N PRO A 32 -23.05 11.03 -21.84
CA PRO A 32 -21.80 10.86 -22.57
C PRO A 32 -21.03 12.17 -22.48
N ALA A 33 -19.86 12.13 -21.84
CA ALA A 33 -18.94 13.25 -21.82
C ALA A 33 -18.76 13.72 -23.27
N SER A 34 -19.06 15.00 -23.50
CA SER A 34 -18.93 15.61 -24.81
C SER A 34 -17.53 15.33 -25.35
N ALA A 35 -17.47 14.81 -26.57
CA ALA A 35 -16.24 14.75 -27.34
C ALA A 35 -15.76 16.19 -27.57
N GLY A 36 -14.84 16.68 -26.74
CA GLY A 36 -14.27 18.02 -26.90
C GLY A 36 -13.97 18.83 -25.64
N ALA A 37 -13.97 18.26 -24.43
CA ALA A 37 -13.29 18.94 -23.33
C ALA A 37 -11.78 18.85 -23.59
N ASP A 38 -11.15 19.96 -23.99
CA ASP A 38 -9.69 20.04 -24.08
C ASP A 38 -9.11 19.54 -22.76
N ALA A 39 -8.19 18.57 -22.83
CA ALA A 39 -7.50 18.10 -21.64
C ALA A 39 -6.84 19.30 -20.95
N SER A 40 -6.88 19.34 -19.62
CA SER A 40 -6.27 20.46 -18.89
C SER A 40 -4.79 20.60 -19.28
N ASP A 41 -4.29 21.84 -19.28
CA ASP A 41 -2.89 22.13 -19.59
C ASP A 41 -1.92 21.31 -18.71
N ALA A 42 -2.34 20.95 -17.50
CA ALA A 42 -1.61 20.06 -16.61
C ALA A 42 -1.44 18.64 -17.19
N VAL A 43 -2.48 18.06 -17.80
CA VAL A 43 -2.41 16.74 -18.46
C VAL A 43 -1.49 16.81 -19.67
N VAL A 44 -1.60 17.86 -20.48
CA VAL A 44 -0.75 18.05 -21.65
C VAL A 44 0.72 18.19 -21.25
N SER A 45 0.99 19.00 -20.22
CA SER A 45 2.34 19.21 -19.70
C SER A 45 2.95 17.91 -19.16
N ALA A 46 2.16 17.11 -18.43
CA ALA A 46 2.59 15.79 -17.97
C ALA A 46 2.90 14.85 -19.15
N MET A 47 2.05 14.79 -20.17
CA MET A 47 2.30 13.97 -21.36
C MET A 47 3.54 14.42 -22.14
N VAL A 48 3.81 15.72 -22.22
CA VAL A 48 5.03 16.26 -22.84
C VAL A 48 6.26 15.78 -22.09
N HIS A 49 6.25 15.91 -20.76
CA HIS A 49 7.35 15.49 -19.89
C HIS A 49 7.56 13.98 -19.90
N ASP A 50 6.51 13.19 -19.63
CA ASP A 50 6.62 11.75 -19.37
C ASP A 50 6.73 10.91 -20.64
N LEU A 51 6.08 11.36 -21.75
CA LEU A 51 6.04 10.61 -23.01
C LEU A 51 6.97 11.19 -24.07
N GLY A 52 7.68 12.28 -23.78
CA GLY A 52 8.58 12.95 -24.73
C GLY A 52 7.86 13.52 -25.96
N LEU A 53 6.58 13.89 -25.82
CA LEU A 53 5.78 14.46 -26.90
C LEU A 53 5.95 15.98 -26.98
N THR A 54 5.75 16.57 -28.16
CA THR A 54 5.51 18.02 -28.24
C THR A 54 4.08 18.36 -27.80
N PRO A 55 3.79 19.61 -27.36
CA PRO A 55 2.42 19.98 -27.00
C PRO A 55 1.39 19.67 -28.10
N PRO A 56 1.64 20.00 -29.39
CA PRO A 56 0.73 19.61 -30.48
C PRO A 56 0.54 18.09 -30.60
N GLN A 57 1.58 17.29 -30.39
CA GLN A 57 1.49 15.81 -30.40
C GLN A 57 0.68 15.27 -29.22
N ALA A 58 0.82 15.85 -28.02
CA ALA A 58 0.04 15.46 -26.85
C ALA A 58 -1.47 15.74 -27.05
N HIS A 59 -1.82 16.94 -27.50
CA HIS A 59 -3.22 17.26 -27.87
C HIS A 59 -3.76 16.33 -28.94
N GLN A 60 -2.96 16.02 -29.97
CA GLN A 60 -3.37 15.11 -31.03
C GLN A 60 -3.58 13.68 -30.50
N ARG A 61 -2.69 13.20 -29.63
CA ARG A 61 -2.80 11.88 -28.99
C ARG A 61 -4.10 11.76 -28.20
N LEU A 62 -4.43 12.78 -27.41
CA LEU A 62 -5.67 12.82 -26.63
C LEU A 62 -6.92 12.77 -27.52
N ARG A 63 -6.96 13.56 -28.61
CA ARG A 63 -8.07 13.51 -29.58
C ARG A 63 -8.21 12.13 -30.23
N GLN A 64 -7.09 11.52 -30.62
CA GLN A 64 -7.07 10.19 -31.22
C GLN A 64 -7.54 9.11 -30.24
N GLN A 65 -7.12 9.17 -28.99
CA GLN A 65 -7.56 8.25 -27.93
C GLN A 65 -9.05 8.42 -27.64
N ALA A 66 -9.55 9.65 -27.53
CA ALA A 66 -10.98 9.93 -27.35
C ALA A 66 -11.82 9.36 -28.50
N ALA A 67 -11.38 9.56 -29.75
CA ALA A 67 -12.04 8.99 -30.92
C ALA A 67 -12.04 7.44 -30.90
N ALA A 68 -10.91 6.82 -30.52
CA ALA A 68 -10.81 5.37 -30.38
C ALA A 68 -11.73 4.81 -29.29
N THR A 69 -11.82 5.47 -28.14
CA THR A 69 -12.73 5.11 -27.04
C THR A 69 -14.18 5.16 -27.49
N THR A 70 -14.61 6.25 -28.12
CA THR A 70 -15.98 6.42 -28.66
C THR A 70 -16.31 5.35 -29.69
N LEU A 71 -15.33 4.95 -30.50
CA LEU A 71 -15.54 3.97 -31.57
C LEU A 71 -15.60 2.51 -31.08
N THR A 72 -14.97 2.21 -29.95
CA THR A 72 -14.76 0.84 -29.46
C THR A 72 -16.05 0.01 -29.34
N PRO A 73 -17.15 0.49 -28.73
CA PRO A 73 -18.38 -0.30 -28.60
C PRO A 73 -18.99 -0.68 -29.97
N LYS A 74 -19.00 0.26 -30.92
CA LYS A 74 -19.52 0.04 -32.28
C LYS A 74 -18.66 -0.97 -33.05
N ALA A 75 -17.33 -0.82 -32.97
CA ALA A 75 -16.40 -1.71 -33.66
C ALA A 75 -16.43 -3.13 -33.07
N ARG A 76 -16.53 -3.26 -31.73
CA ARG A 76 -16.72 -4.55 -31.05
C ARG A 76 -18.03 -5.22 -31.46
N LYS A 77 -19.15 -4.47 -31.51
CA LYS A 77 -20.44 -4.99 -31.97
C LYS A 77 -20.36 -5.48 -33.43
N ALA A 78 -19.66 -4.75 -34.29
CA ALA A 78 -19.45 -5.14 -35.68
C ALA A 78 -18.58 -6.41 -35.83
N ALA A 79 -17.63 -6.63 -34.92
CA ALA A 79 -16.80 -7.84 -34.90
C ALA A 79 -17.56 -9.11 -34.46
N GLY A 80 -18.62 -8.97 -33.65
CA GLY A 80 -19.45 -10.08 -33.21
C GLY A 80 -18.66 -11.18 -32.48
N SER A 81 -18.98 -12.45 -32.75
CA SER A 81 -18.28 -13.61 -32.17
C SER A 81 -16.83 -13.74 -32.61
N SER A 82 -16.43 -13.05 -33.68
CA SER A 82 -15.06 -13.06 -34.19
C SER A 82 -14.13 -12.08 -33.47
N TYR A 83 -14.65 -11.30 -32.52
CA TYR A 83 -13.88 -10.29 -31.79
C TYR A 83 -12.68 -10.91 -31.05
N GLY A 84 -11.47 -10.51 -31.45
CA GLY A 84 -10.18 -10.93 -30.91
C GLY A 84 -9.54 -9.93 -29.93
N GLY A 85 -10.27 -8.86 -29.58
CA GLY A 85 -9.79 -7.76 -28.76
C GLY A 85 -9.57 -6.47 -29.56
N SER A 86 -9.31 -5.37 -28.87
CA SER A 86 -9.03 -4.07 -29.50
C SER A 86 -7.98 -3.29 -28.72
N TRP A 87 -7.13 -2.57 -29.41
CA TRP A 87 -6.09 -1.73 -28.81
C TRP A 87 -5.94 -0.42 -29.59
N PHE A 88 -5.41 0.59 -28.93
CA PHE A 88 -5.01 1.83 -29.56
C PHE A 88 -3.61 1.67 -30.13
N ASP A 89 -3.48 1.80 -31.46
CA ASP A 89 -2.18 1.75 -32.12
C ASP A 89 -1.53 3.13 -32.07
N GLN A 90 -0.46 3.27 -31.29
CA GLN A 90 0.18 4.55 -31.05
C GLN A 90 0.83 5.14 -32.31
N GLY A 91 1.32 4.30 -33.23
CA GLY A 91 1.97 4.75 -34.46
C GLY A 91 0.97 5.36 -35.45
N SER A 92 -0.16 4.70 -35.67
CA SER A 92 -1.21 5.19 -36.56
C SER A 92 -2.22 6.13 -35.89
N GLY A 93 -2.29 6.13 -34.56
CA GLY A 93 -3.25 6.92 -33.79
C GLY A 93 -4.70 6.45 -33.95
N LYS A 94 -4.90 5.15 -34.25
CA LYS A 94 -6.22 4.57 -34.54
C LYS A 94 -6.56 3.41 -33.61
N LEU A 95 -7.85 3.17 -33.46
CA LEU A 95 -8.36 1.91 -32.89
C LEU A 95 -8.09 0.77 -33.87
N VAL A 96 -7.41 -0.27 -33.39
CA VAL A 96 -7.28 -1.55 -34.09
C VAL A 96 -8.17 -2.58 -33.39
N VAL A 97 -8.92 -3.36 -34.16
CA VAL A 97 -9.75 -4.45 -33.66
C VAL A 97 -9.28 -5.75 -34.30
N GLY A 98 -8.83 -6.67 -33.45
CA GLY A 98 -8.53 -8.05 -33.84
C GLY A 98 -9.82 -8.78 -34.19
N VAL A 99 -9.84 -9.49 -35.32
CA VAL A 99 -10.93 -10.39 -35.71
C VAL A 99 -10.40 -11.71 -36.23
N THR A 100 -11.09 -12.81 -35.94
CA THR A 100 -10.72 -14.15 -36.43
C THR A 100 -11.32 -14.49 -37.80
N ASP A 101 -12.24 -13.66 -38.30
CA ASP A 101 -12.93 -13.86 -39.58
C ASP A 101 -12.75 -12.63 -40.49
N ALA A 102 -12.37 -12.87 -41.73
CA ALA A 102 -12.22 -11.85 -42.76
C ALA A 102 -13.55 -11.15 -43.10
N HIS A 103 -14.69 -11.83 -42.98
CA HIS A 103 -16.00 -11.21 -43.17
C HIS A 103 -16.30 -10.18 -42.09
N ALA A 104 -15.95 -10.48 -40.83
CA ALA A 104 -16.08 -9.55 -39.71
C ALA A 104 -15.13 -8.34 -39.86
N ALA A 105 -13.95 -8.52 -40.47
CA ALA A 105 -13.01 -7.43 -40.73
C ALA A 105 -13.64 -6.30 -41.56
N SER A 106 -14.40 -6.64 -42.60
CA SER A 106 -15.12 -5.66 -43.42
C SER A 106 -16.17 -4.89 -42.62
N ALA A 107 -16.88 -5.55 -41.70
CA ALA A 107 -17.85 -4.90 -40.83
C ALA A 107 -17.18 -3.92 -39.85
N VAL A 108 -16.05 -4.31 -39.27
CA VAL A 108 -15.23 -3.47 -38.40
C VAL A 108 -14.68 -2.25 -39.14
N THR A 109 -14.12 -2.41 -40.33
CA THR A 109 -13.55 -1.28 -41.10
C THR A 109 -14.61 -0.23 -41.44
N ARG A 110 -15.86 -0.63 -41.73
CA ARG A 110 -16.99 0.29 -41.93
C ARG A 110 -17.35 1.13 -40.71
N THR A 111 -16.87 0.76 -39.52
CA THR A 111 -17.05 1.59 -38.32
C THR A 111 -16.07 2.76 -38.27
N GLY A 112 -14.96 2.70 -39.02
CA GLY A 112 -13.84 3.65 -38.96
C GLY A 112 -12.59 3.08 -38.25
N ALA A 113 -12.68 1.87 -37.70
CA ALA A 113 -11.57 1.20 -37.03
C ALA A 113 -10.68 0.46 -38.04
N THR A 114 -9.46 0.15 -37.65
CA THR A 114 -8.59 -0.75 -38.42
C THR A 114 -8.86 -2.18 -38.01
N ALA A 115 -9.28 -3.04 -38.93
CA ALA A 115 -9.39 -4.47 -38.65
C ALA A 115 -8.04 -5.16 -38.82
N ARG A 116 -7.67 -6.06 -37.90
CA ARG A 116 -6.51 -6.94 -38.02
C ARG A 116 -6.95 -8.38 -37.87
N LEU A 117 -6.55 -9.25 -38.80
CA LEU A 117 -6.77 -10.68 -38.65
C LEU A 117 -5.88 -11.23 -37.53
N VAL A 118 -6.48 -12.00 -36.63
CA VAL A 118 -5.81 -12.66 -35.50
C VAL A 118 -6.26 -14.12 -35.38
N GLY A 119 -5.51 -14.93 -34.64
CA GLY A 119 -5.76 -16.37 -34.55
C GLY A 119 -6.77 -16.80 -33.50
N ARG A 120 -7.09 -15.94 -32.53
CA ARG A 120 -7.93 -16.24 -31.36
C ARG A 120 -8.90 -15.13 -31.06
N THR A 121 -10.11 -15.52 -30.67
CA THR A 121 -11.12 -14.59 -30.15
C THR A 121 -10.72 -14.15 -28.74
N ALA A 122 -11.26 -13.01 -28.29
CA ALA A 122 -11.08 -12.53 -26.92
C ALA A 122 -11.57 -13.57 -25.90
N SER A 123 -12.66 -14.27 -26.19
CA SER A 123 -13.17 -15.35 -25.33
C SER A 123 -12.19 -16.52 -25.19
N GLN A 124 -11.47 -16.87 -26.26
CA GLN A 124 -10.43 -17.90 -26.20
C GLN A 124 -9.21 -17.43 -25.40
N LEU A 125 -8.83 -16.16 -25.50
CA LEU A 125 -7.76 -15.55 -24.71
C LEU A 125 -8.12 -15.48 -23.22
N ASP A 126 -9.34 -15.08 -22.90
CA ASP A 126 -9.86 -15.04 -21.53
C ASP A 126 -9.90 -16.44 -20.90
N ALA A 127 -10.29 -17.46 -21.68
CA ALA A 127 -10.28 -18.84 -21.24
C ALA A 127 -8.84 -19.34 -20.94
N ALA A 128 -7.89 -19.02 -21.82
CA ALA A 128 -6.47 -19.35 -21.61
C ALA A 128 -5.91 -18.66 -20.36
N LYS A 129 -6.16 -17.35 -20.17
CA LYS A 129 -5.73 -16.62 -18.98
C LYS A 129 -6.37 -17.20 -17.70
N SER A 130 -7.66 -17.54 -17.76
CA SER A 130 -8.40 -18.13 -16.65
C SER A 130 -7.84 -19.50 -16.24
N ALA A 131 -7.32 -20.28 -17.18
CA ALA A 131 -6.62 -21.54 -16.89
C ALA A 131 -5.33 -21.31 -16.09
N VAL A 132 -4.54 -20.29 -16.46
CA VAL A 132 -3.33 -19.90 -15.70
C VAL A 132 -3.71 -19.36 -14.31
N ASP A 133 -4.76 -18.54 -14.20
CA ASP A 133 -5.27 -18.06 -12.91
C ASP A 133 -5.71 -19.24 -12.00
N ALA A 134 -6.38 -20.24 -12.57
CA ALA A 134 -6.82 -21.43 -11.83
C ALA A 134 -5.65 -22.31 -11.39
N LEU A 135 -4.59 -22.42 -12.21
CA LEU A 135 -3.35 -23.08 -11.83
C LEU A 135 -2.70 -22.37 -10.64
N ALA A 136 -2.57 -21.04 -10.69
CA ALA A 136 -1.95 -20.22 -9.64
C ALA A 136 -2.70 -20.29 -8.30
N ARG A 137 -4.04 -20.44 -8.32
CA ARG A 137 -4.86 -20.66 -7.11
C ARG A 137 -4.62 -22.02 -6.46
N LYS A 138 -4.37 -23.07 -7.26
CA LYS A 138 -4.09 -24.43 -6.77
C LYS A 138 -2.65 -24.59 -6.31
N GLN A 139 -1.73 -23.95 -7.02
CA GLN A 139 -0.30 -23.96 -6.76
C GLN A 139 0.20 -22.53 -6.96
N LYS A 140 0.62 -21.88 -5.85
CA LYS A 140 1.21 -20.55 -5.89
C LYS A 140 2.28 -20.47 -6.99
N ALA A 141 2.23 -19.43 -7.80
CA ALA A 141 3.24 -19.19 -8.82
C ALA A 141 4.64 -19.08 -8.18
N PRO A 142 5.68 -19.71 -8.75
CA PRO A 142 7.04 -19.62 -8.24
C PRO A 142 7.58 -18.19 -8.41
N ALA A 143 8.51 -17.76 -7.55
CA ALA A 143 9.03 -16.38 -7.52
C ALA A 143 9.67 -15.91 -8.85
N GLY A 144 10.09 -16.84 -9.72
CA GLY A 144 10.58 -16.53 -11.05
C GLY A 144 9.51 -16.18 -12.08
N VAL A 145 8.22 -16.38 -11.80
CA VAL A 145 7.10 -15.96 -12.66
C VAL A 145 6.52 -14.67 -12.11
N SER A 146 6.75 -13.54 -12.79
CA SER A 146 6.39 -12.21 -12.29
C SER A 146 4.96 -11.80 -12.61
N SER A 147 4.43 -12.20 -13.76
CA SER A 147 3.08 -11.84 -14.21
C SER A 147 2.60 -12.74 -15.34
N TRP A 148 1.30 -12.72 -15.60
CA TRP A 148 0.74 -13.20 -16.86
C TRP A 148 -0.48 -12.38 -17.27
N GLY A 149 -0.69 -12.23 -18.58
CA GLY A 149 -1.79 -11.43 -19.10
C GLY A 149 -2.03 -11.64 -20.58
N VAL A 150 -3.20 -11.21 -21.05
CA VAL A 150 -3.52 -11.21 -22.48
C VAL A 150 -2.78 -10.05 -23.14
N ASP A 151 -1.95 -10.36 -24.13
CA ASP A 151 -1.37 -9.41 -25.07
C ASP A 151 -2.20 -9.44 -26.36
N LEU A 152 -2.96 -8.38 -26.58
CA LEU A 152 -3.85 -8.26 -27.73
C LEU A 152 -3.10 -8.05 -29.05
N GLN A 153 -1.88 -7.51 -29.01
CA GLN A 153 -1.09 -7.27 -30.22
C GLN A 153 -0.46 -8.57 -30.74
N SER A 154 0.01 -9.44 -29.85
CA SER A 154 0.48 -10.79 -30.19
C SER A 154 -0.64 -11.84 -30.24
N ASN A 155 -1.83 -11.51 -29.74
CA ASN A 155 -3.01 -12.39 -29.67
C ASN A 155 -2.73 -13.69 -28.90
N GLN A 156 -2.05 -13.53 -27.75
CA GLN A 156 -1.61 -14.61 -26.86
C GLN A 156 -1.72 -14.19 -25.38
N VAL A 157 -1.70 -15.16 -24.48
CA VAL A 157 -1.43 -14.97 -23.05
C VAL A 157 0.08 -15.06 -22.85
N VAL A 158 0.69 -14.01 -22.32
CA VAL A 158 2.13 -13.95 -22.08
C VAL A 158 2.40 -14.17 -20.61
N LEU A 159 3.28 -15.12 -20.26
CA LEU A 159 3.86 -15.30 -18.93
C LEU A 159 5.20 -14.59 -18.90
N ASP A 160 5.34 -13.60 -18.03
CA ASP A 160 6.61 -12.95 -17.77
C ASP A 160 7.42 -13.78 -16.77
N VAL A 161 8.58 -14.26 -17.22
CA VAL A 161 9.52 -15.06 -16.43
C VAL A 161 10.81 -14.29 -16.26
N ARG A 162 11.29 -14.20 -15.02
CA ARG A 162 12.55 -13.53 -14.72
C ARG A 162 13.73 -14.31 -15.28
N ALA A 163 14.62 -13.61 -15.98
CA ALA A 163 15.81 -14.19 -16.61
C ALA A 163 16.70 -14.93 -15.60
N ASP A 164 16.85 -14.38 -14.39
CA ASP A 164 17.70 -14.95 -13.33
C ASP A 164 17.11 -16.18 -12.62
N ARG A 165 15.91 -16.63 -13.01
CA ARG A 165 15.20 -17.77 -12.43
C ARG A 165 14.54 -18.67 -13.50
N ALA A 166 14.79 -18.42 -14.79
CA ALA A 166 14.15 -19.15 -15.88
C ALA A 166 14.48 -20.66 -15.85
N ASP A 167 15.67 -21.01 -15.35
CA ASP A 167 16.14 -22.39 -15.24
C ASP A 167 15.73 -23.10 -13.94
N ASP A 168 14.93 -22.47 -13.08
CA ASP A 168 14.42 -23.11 -11.89
C ASP A 168 13.43 -24.22 -12.29
N ALA A 169 13.61 -25.41 -11.72
CA ALA A 169 12.72 -26.54 -12.00
C ALA A 169 11.25 -26.22 -11.69
N ALA A 170 10.99 -25.44 -10.64
CA ALA A 170 9.65 -25.00 -10.28
C ALA A 170 9.03 -24.04 -11.32
N VAL A 171 9.84 -23.13 -11.88
CA VAL A 171 9.41 -22.19 -12.94
C VAL A 171 9.09 -22.97 -14.21
N ARG A 172 10.00 -23.84 -14.68
CA ARG A 172 9.76 -24.68 -15.86
C ARG A 172 8.51 -25.56 -15.71
N ALA A 173 8.32 -26.16 -14.53
CA ALA A 173 7.15 -26.98 -14.25
C ALA A 173 5.84 -26.16 -14.26
N PHE A 174 5.85 -24.95 -13.72
CA PHE A 174 4.70 -24.05 -13.75
C PHE A 174 4.36 -23.62 -15.18
N VAL A 175 5.35 -23.20 -15.96
CA VAL A 175 5.19 -22.83 -17.38
C VAL A 175 4.61 -23.99 -18.18
N ALA A 176 5.16 -25.20 -18.06
CA ALA A 176 4.67 -26.37 -18.80
C ALA A 176 3.21 -26.69 -18.47
N LYS A 177 2.81 -26.58 -17.20
CA LYS A 177 1.40 -26.77 -16.79
C LYS A 177 0.49 -25.67 -17.34
N ALA A 178 0.96 -24.42 -17.36
CA ALA A 178 0.21 -23.30 -17.92
C ALA A 178 -0.04 -23.48 -19.42
N GLU A 179 0.97 -23.92 -20.17
CA GLU A 179 0.85 -24.22 -21.60
C GLU A 179 -0.08 -25.41 -21.88
N GLN A 180 0.02 -26.48 -21.09
CA GLN A 180 -0.85 -27.68 -21.21
C GLN A 180 -2.31 -27.39 -20.86
N GLY A 181 -2.56 -26.44 -19.95
CA GLY A 181 -3.91 -26.07 -19.52
C GLY A 181 -4.67 -25.20 -20.52
N ALA A 182 -4.02 -24.74 -21.58
CA ALA A 182 -4.59 -23.86 -22.59
C ALA A 182 -4.54 -24.48 -23.99
N ALA A 183 -5.26 -23.89 -24.94
CA ALA A 183 -5.17 -24.29 -26.35
C ALA A 183 -3.73 -24.11 -26.86
N LYS A 184 -3.28 -24.99 -27.77
CA LYS A 184 -1.91 -24.97 -28.31
C LYS A 184 -1.51 -23.57 -28.81
N GLY A 185 -0.38 -23.07 -28.30
CA GLY A 185 0.19 -21.76 -28.64
C GLY A 185 -0.59 -20.54 -28.13
N ALA A 186 -1.60 -20.74 -27.26
CA ALA A 186 -2.34 -19.64 -26.63
C ALA A 186 -1.56 -18.99 -25.49
N VAL A 187 -0.63 -19.72 -24.89
CA VAL A 187 0.25 -19.27 -23.82
C VAL A 187 1.68 -19.26 -24.35
N VAL A 188 2.43 -18.19 -24.08
CA VAL A 188 3.85 -18.06 -24.42
C VAL A 188 4.62 -17.44 -23.27
N VAL A 189 5.93 -17.68 -23.23
CA VAL A 189 6.84 -17.09 -22.24
C VAL A 189 7.54 -15.87 -22.83
N ARG A 190 7.60 -14.79 -22.06
CA ARG A 190 8.49 -13.66 -22.28
C ARG A 190 9.49 -13.60 -21.12
N THR A 191 10.76 -13.77 -21.44
CA THR A 191 11.83 -13.62 -20.46
C THR A 191 12.12 -12.14 -20.22
N THR A 192 12.18 -11.71 -18.95
CA THR A 192 12.42 -10.32 -18.56
C THR A 192 13.59 -10.18 -17.59
N THR A 193 14.37 -9.11 -17.75
CA THR A 193 15.40 -8.69 -16.80
C THR A 193 14.88 -7.66 -15.80
N ALA A 194 13.62 -7.25 -15.91
CA ALA A 194 12.99 -6.33 -14.97
C ALA A 194 12.92 -6.93 -13.56
N ALA A 195 12.96 -6.05 -12.56
CA ALA A 195 12.73 -6.46 -11.17
C ALA A 195 11.34 -7.09 -10.99
N ALA A 196 11.20 -7.96 -9.99
CA ALA A 196 9.89 -8.46 -9.62
C ALA A 196 9.02 -7.28 -9.14
N PRO A 197 7.76 -7.20 -9.58
CA PRO A 197 6.83 -6.21 -9.04
C PRO A 197 6.71 -6.38 -7.53
N THR A 198 6.80 -5.28 -6.80
CA THR A 198 6.47 -5.19 -5.37
C THR A 198 5.28 -4.26 -5.20
N THR A 199 4.59 -4.39 -4.07
CA THR A 199 3.61 -3.38 -3.66
C THR A 199 4.32 -2.03 -3.49
N LEU A 200 3.63 -0.95 -3.85
CA LEU A 200 4.06 0.41 -3.54
C LEU A 200 3.65 0.71 -2.10
N SER A 201 4.55 1.32 -1.34
CA SER A 201 4.35 1.68 0.06
C SER A 201 5.17 2.94 0.41
N ALA A 202 5.40 3.20 1.69
CA ALA A 202 6.13 4.38 2.15
C ALA A 202 7.42 4.02 2.92
N GLY A 203 8.20 5.05 3.24
CA GLY A 203 9.31 4.94 4.17
C GLY A 203 8.81 4.96 5.62
N THR A 204 9.52 4.30 6.53
CA THR A 204 9.26 4.42 7.96
C THR A 204 9.85 5.71 8.51
N VAL A 205 9.00 6.67 8.85
CA VAL A 205 9.40 7.97 9.40
C VAL A 205 9.06 8.02 10.89
N GLY A 206 9.98 8.47 11.73
CA GLY A 206 9.72 8.68 13.15
C GLY A 206 8.55 9.64 13.36
N GLY A 207 7.61 9.32 14.23
CA GLY A 207 6.38 10.07 14.47
C GLY A 207 5.17 9.62 13.64
N ASP A 208 5.36 8.89 12.54
CA ASP A 208 4.24 8.36 11.74
C ASP A 208 3.36 7.40 12.55
N PRO A 209 2.03 7.38 12.31
CA PRO A 209 1.18 6.37 12.91
C PRO A 209 1.43 4.99 12.31
N TYR A 210 1.43 3.99 13.17
CA TYR A 210 1.15 2.61 12.79
C TYR A 210 0.02 2.05 13.65
N THR A 211 -0.64 1.04 13.11
CA THR A 211 -1.65 0.27 13.84
C THR A 211 -1.25 -1.19 13.92
N SER A 212 -1.61 -1.80 15.03
CA SER A 212 -1.52 -3.25 15.23
C SER A 212 -2.66 -3.61 16.17
N HIS A 213 -3.23 -4.81 16.11
CA HIS A 213 -4.19 -5.33 17.10
C HIS A 213 -5.26 -4.33 17.62
N GLY A 214 -5.73 -3.40 16.77
CA GLY A 214 -6.73 -2.39 17.11
C GLY A 214 -6.22 -1.19 17.91
N ILE A 215 -4.92 -1.08 18.20
CA ILE A 215 -4.29 0.09 18.82
C ILE A 215 -3.49 0.88 17.79
N ARG A 216 -3.43 2.20 17.99
CA ARG A 216 -2.57 3.11 17.25
C ARG A 216 -1.42 3.55 18.14
N CYS A 217 -0.20 3.46 17.61
CA CYS A 217 1.01 3.99 18.21
C CYS A 217 1.80 4.75 17.13
N SER A 218 2.94 5.30 17.50
CA SER A 218 3.80 6.07 16.61
C SER A 218 5.15 5.39 16.42
N ILE A 219 5.71 5.49 15.21
CA ILE A 219 7.05 4.99 14.91
C ILE A 219 8.09 5.80 15.70
N GLY A 220 9.05 5.14 16.33
CA GLY A 220 10.12 5.80 17.06
C GLY A 220 11.26 6.22 16.14
N PHE A 221 12.14 5.28 15.81
CA PHE A 221 13.23 5.53 14.89
C PHE A 221 13.45 4.34 13.96
N SER A 222 13.72 4.63 12.69
CA SER A 222 14.18 3.61 11.76
C SER A 222 15.52 3.01 12.21
N VAL A 223 15.60 1.70 12.13
CA VAL A 223 16.83 0.91 12.29
C VAL A 223 17.04 0.11 11.02
N ILE A 224 18.24 -0.40 10.78
CA ILE A 224 18.49 -1.26 9.62
C ILE A 224 17.54 -2.46 9.68
N GLY A 225 16.66 -2.57 8.67
CA GLY A 225 15.67 -3.64 8.54
C GLY A 225 14.37 -3.46 9.37
N GLY A 226 14.17 -2.33 10.04
CA GLY A 226 13.01 -2.16 10.91
C GLY A 226 12.81 -0.75 11.48
N PHE A 227 12.02 -0.66 12.55
CA PHE A 227 11.95 0.52 13.42
C PHE A 227 11.73 0.12 14.88
N VAL A 228 12.18 0.97 15.79
CA VAL A 228 11.92 0.83 17.24
C VAL A 228 10.66 1.60 17.64
N THR A 229 9.97 1.12 18.67
CA THR A 229 8.75 1.72 19.26
C THR A 229 8.62 1.28 20.72
N ALA A 230 7.54 1.66 21.40
CA ALA A 230 7.28 1.30 22.79
C ALA A 230 6.89 -0.18 22.93
N GLY A 231 7.24 -0.78 24.07
CA GLY A 231 6.97 -2.18 24.40
C GLY A 231 5.48 -2.45 24.66
N HIS A 232 4.79 -1.52 25.32
CA HIS A 232 3.35 -1.65 25.60
C HIS A 232 2.49 -1.58 24.34
N CYS A 233 3.04 -1.10 23.22
CA CYS A 233 2.40 -1.13 21.91
C CYS A 233 2.56 -2.49 21.19
N SER A 234 3.29 -3.44 21.77
CA SER A 234 3.69 -4.67 21.09
C SER A 234 2.92 -5.89 21.60
N GLN A 235 2.59 -6.76 20.65
CA GLN A 235 2.22 -8.15 20.91
C GLN A 235 3.11 -9.02 20.03
N GLN A 236 3.77 -10.03 20.60
CA GLN A 236 4.76 -10.84 19.89
C GLN A 236 4.19 -11.43 18.59
N GLY A 237 4.85 -11.16 17.46
CA GLY A 237 4.45 -11.63 16.13
C GLY A 237 3.24 -10.90 15.52
N ALA A 238 2.61 -9.95 16.21
CA ALA A 238 1.47 -9.22 15.67
C ALA A 238 1.84 -8.41 14.42
N ALA A 239 0.92 -8.37 13.46
CA ALA A 239 1.08 -7.61 12.22
C ALA A 239 0.98 -6.10 12.49
N VAL A 240 1.78 -5.34 11.76
CA VAL A 240 1.85 -3.88 11.82
C VAL A 240 1.43 -3.32 10.47
N TYR A 241 0.55 -2.33 10.50
CA TYR A 241 0.03 -1.63 9.34
C TYR A 241 0.38 -0.15 9.45
N GLY A 242 0.87 0.45 8.37
CA GLY A 242 1.26 1.85 8.34
C GLY A 242 0.06 2.79 8.30
N TRP A 243 0.33 4.09 8.20
CA TRP A 243 -0.68 5.15 8.13
C TRP A 243 -1.61 5.00 6.91
N ASP A 244 -1.15 4.37 5.84
CA ASP A 244 -1.92 4.08 4.61
C ASP A 244 -2.72 2.77 4.69
N GLY A 245 -2.66 2.06 5.82
CA GLY A 245 -3.31 0.76 6.03
C GLY A 245 -2.61 -0.42 5.35
N SER A 246 -1.49 -0.20 4.65
CA SER A 246 -0.71 -1.28 4.06
C SER A 246 0.13 -2.00 5.11
N TYR A 247 0.38 -3.28 4.88
CA TYR A 247 1.14 -4.12 5.80
C TYR A 247 2.64 -3.77 5.75
N VAL A 248 3.21 -3.42 6.90
CA VAL A 248 4.62 -3.02 7.06
C VAL A 248 5.48 -4.23 7.41
N GLY A 249 5.04 -5.01 8.39
CA GLY A 249 5.78 -6.14 8.94
C GLY A 249 5.20 -6.63 10.27
N ASN A 250 6.02 -7.16 11.16
CA ASN A 250 5.60 -7.72 12.44
C ASN A 250 6.50 -7.27 13.59
N PHE A 251 5.92 -7.23 14.80
CA PHE A 251 6.70 -7.17 16.02
C PHE A 251 7.62 -8.38 16.15
N GLN A 252 8.92 -8.13 16.24
CA GLN A 252 9.93 -9.16 16.39
C GLN A 252 10.17 -9.48 17.86
N ALA A 253 10.15 -8.45 18.71
CA ALA A 253 10.27 -8.56 20.15
C ALA A 253 9.69 -7.31 20.83
N GLY A 254 9.33 -7.44 22.10
CA GLY A 254 8.92 -6.33 22.95
C GLY A 254 9.02 -6.70 24.43
N THR A 255 9.19 -5.70 25.28
CA THR A 255 9.28 -5.85 26.73
C THR A 255 8.47 -4.75 27.39
N PHE A 256 7.45 -5.14 28.16
CA PHE A 256 6.65 -4.29 29.02
C PHE A 256 5.84 -5.16 30.02
N PRO A 257 5.81 -4.85 31.33
CA PRO A 257 6.57 -3.79 32.02
C PRO A 257 8.05 -4.17 32.23
N GLY A 258 8.75 -3.48 33.13
CA GLY A 258 10.20 -3.62 33.41
C GLY A 258 11.02 -2.67 32.54
N ASN A 259 10.89 -2.79 31.23
CA ASN A 259 11.29 -1.79 30.24
C ASN A 259 10.06 -1.41 29.41
N ASP A 260 10.19 -0.44 28.51
CA ASP A 260 9.12 -0.12 27.55
C ASP A 260 9.67 0.10 26.15
N TYR A 261 10.16 -0.98 25.54
CA TYR A 261 10.64 -0.97 24.16
C TYR A 261 10.19 -2.19 23.37
N SER A 262 10.13 -2.03 22.07
CA SER A 262 9.95 -3.09 21.08
C SER A 262 10.57 -2.68 19.75
N TRP A 263 10.61 -3.62 18.81
CA TRP A 263 10.94 -3.31 17.43
C TRP A 263 10.14 -4.16 16.44
N VAL A 264 9.99 -3.60 15.25
CA VAL A 264 9.21 -4.14 14.15
C VAL A 264 10.12 -4.30 12.94
N ASN A 265 10.08 -5.45 12.27
CA ASN A 265 10.77 -5.61 10.99
C ASN A 265 9.98 -4.91 9.87
N VAL A 266 10.68 -4.41 8.85
CA VAL A 266 10.08 -3.68 7.72
C VAL A 266 10.26 -4.47 6.43
N GLY A 267 9.20 -4.56 5.62
CA GLY A 267 9.19 -5.20 4.31
C GLY A 267 7.97 -4.81 3.48
N SER A 268 7.57 -5.67 2.55
CA SER A 268 6.30 -5.51 1.79
C SER A 268 6.18 -4.21 0.99
N GLY A 269 7.31 -3.68 0.49
CA GLY A 269 7.38 -2.43 -0.26
C GLY A 269 7.76 -1.21 0.60
N TRP A 270 7.72 -1.34 1.93
CA TRP A 270 8.21 -0.31 2.84
C TRP A 270 9.74 -0.32 2.92
N TRP A 271 10.33 0.84 3.20
CA TRP A 271 11.77 1.00 3.39
C TRP A 271 12.07 1.83 4.65
N THR A 272 13.31 1.81 5.10
CA THR A 272 13.75 2.57 6.28
C THR A 272 14.42 3.85 5.86
N VAL A 273 14.16 4.94 6.59
CA VAL A 273 14.75 6.27 6.34
C VAL A 273 15.15 6.92 7.66
N ASN A 274 16.21 7.73 7.65
CA ASN A 274 16.73 8.42 8.82
C ASN A 274 15.96 9.72 9.12
N VAL A 275 14.63 9.67 9.15
CA VAL A 275 13.77 10.87 9.22
C VAL A 275 12.84 10.79 10.43
N VAL A 276 12.66 11.90 11.12
CA VAL A 276 11.55 12.16 12.06
C VAL A 276 10.64 13.23 11.45
N LEU A 277 9.35 12.95 11.43
CA LEU A 277 8.31 13.78 10.84
C LEU A 277 8.14 15.06 11.66
N GLY A 278 8.29 16.22 11.00
CA GLY A 278 8.07 17.53 11.61
C GLY A 278 6.61 17.97 11.62
N TRP A 279 5.71 17.19 10.99
CA TRP A 279 4.27 17.43 10.86
C TRP A 279 3.89 18.80 10.26
N GLY A 280 4.82 19.43 9.54
CA GLY A 280 4.67 20.80 9.05
C GLY A 280 4.81 21.89 10.12
N THR A 281 4.90 21.53 11.41
CA THR A 281 5.28 22.44 12.50
C THR A 281 6.74 22.86 12.35
N VAL A 282 7.58 21.90 11.98
CA VAL A 282 8.96 22.10 11.54
C VAL A 282 9.20 21.30 10.27
N SER A 283 10.32 21.56 9.58
CA SER A 283 10.81 20.65 8.55
C SER A 283 11.15 19.30 9.17
N ASP A 284 10.99 18.23 8.39
CA ASP A 284 11.39 16.89 8.82
C ASP A 284 12.86 16.87 9.24
N VAL A 285 13.15 16.18 10.34
CA VAL A 285 14.46 16.18 10.98
C VAL A 285 15.21 14.92 10.59
N LEU A 286 16.42 15.09 10.07
CA LEU A 286 17.32 13.97 9.80
C LEU A 286 17.97 13.49 11.10
N VAL A 287 18.06 12.18 11.24
CA VAL A 287 18.69 11.51 12.37
C VAL A 287 20.12 11.14 11.97
N HIS A 288 21.10 11.60 12.75
CA HIS A 288 22.52 11.38 12.48
C HIS A 288 23.26 10.63 13.59
N GLY A 289 22.59 10.36 14.71
CA GLY A 289 23.17 9.59 15.80
C GLY A 289 22.22 9.44 16.99
N SER A 290 22.79 9.01 18.12
CA SER A 290 22.07 8.83 19.38
C SER A 290 22.89 9.27 20.59
N ALA A 291 23.66 10.35 20.44
CA ALA A 291 24.34 10.99 21.55
C ALA A 291 23.33 11.49 22.59
N VAL A 292 23.53 11.10 23.85
CA VAL A 292 22.57 11.35 24.93
C VAL A 292 22.65 12.81 25.37
N ALA A 293 21.51 13.49 25.34
CA ALA A 293 21.38 14.86 25.82
C ALA A 293 21.36 14.88 27.36
N PRO A 294 22.18 15.74 28.02
CA PRO A 294 22.18 15.86 29.48
C PRO A 294 20.89 16.49 30.01
N VAL A 295 20.59 16.28 31.30
CA VAL A 295 19.51 16.97 32.02
C VAL A 295 19.59 18.49 31.82
N GLY A 296 18.44 19.13 31.58
CA GLY A 296 18.33 20.54 31.24
C GLY A 296 18.41 20.84 29.73
N SER A 297 18.78 19.85 28.90
CA SER A 297 18.79 20.03 27.45
C SER A 297 17.38 20.15 26.89
N SER A 298 17.25 20.92 25.80
CA SER A 298 16.04 20.92 24.98
C SER A 298 15.86 19.58 24.28
N VAL A 299 14.64 19.08 24.27
CA VAL A 299 14.25 17.86 23.55
C VAL A 299 12.88 18.04 22.94
N CYS A 300 12.68 17.50 21.74
CA CYS A 300 11.41 17.53 21.03
C CYS A 300 10.90 16.10 20.83
N ARG A 301 9.58 15.93 20.81
CA ARG A 301 8.95 14.68 20.39
C ARG A 301 8.14 14.85 19.12
N SER A 302 7.99 13.74 18.40
CA SER A 302 7.07 13.60 17.28
C SER A 302 6.18 12.37 17.51
N GLY A 303 4.86 12.56 17.43
CA GLY A 303 3.87 11.50 17.61
C GLY A 303 2.63 11.73 16.76
N SER A 304 1.88 10.66 16.52
CA SER A 304 0.75 10.67 15.58
C SER A 304 -0.54 11.32 16.11
N THR A 305 -0.60 11.70 17.40
CA THR A 305 -1.76 12.37 17.98
C THR A 305 -1.52 13.84 18.19
N THR A 306 -0.45 14.20 18.89
CA THR A 306 -0.14 15.62 19.20
C THR A 306 0.91 16.23 18.29
N HIS A 307 1.45 15.46 17.35
CA HIS A 307 2.46 15.93 16.40
C HIS A 307 3.75 16.35 17.10
N TRP A 308 4.24 17.56 16.82
CA TRP A 308 5.56 18.03 17.21
C TRP A 308 5.50 18.98 18.41
N HIS A 309 6.18 18.63 19.49
CA HIS A 309 6.27 19.46 20.70
C HIS A 309 7.65 19.37 21.34
N CYS A 310 8.07 20.43 22.01
CA CYS A 310 9.37 20.50 22.66
C CYS A 310 9.27 20.94 24.12
N GLY A 311 10.33 20.67 24.86
CA GLY A 311 10.53 21.08 26.25
C GLY A 311 11.92 20.69 26.70
N THR A 312 12.08 20.32 27.97
CA THR A 312 13.38 20.01 28.56
C THR A 312 13.43 18.63 29.22
N VAL A 313 14.61 18.02 29.18
CA VAL A 313 14.93 16.84 30.00
C VAL A 313 15.01 17.27 31.47
N LEU A 314 14.20 16.66 32.33
CA LEU A 314 14.11 17.01 33.75
C LEU A 314 14.97 16.09 34.63
N SER A 315 14.93 14.79 34.36
CA SER A 315 15.66 13.78 35.12
C SER A 315 15.88 12.53 34.26
N THR A 316 16.81 11.67 34.68
CA THR A 316 17.16 10.42 34.00
C THR A 316 17.20 9.29 35.02
N ASN A 317 17.02 8.05 34.56
CA ASN A 317 17.00 6.86 35.41
C ASN A 317 15.80 6.83 36.38
N GLU A 318 14.66 7.35 35.93
CA GLU A 318 13.39 7.33 36.66
C GLU A 318 12.75 5.95 36.65
N THR A 319 12.03 5.65 37.72
CA THR A 319 11.16 4.46 37.81
C THR A 319 9.71 4.91 37.85
N VAL A 320 8.94 4.52 36.84
CA VAL A 320 7.52 4.87 36.73
C VAL A 320 6.67 3.64 37.01
N ASN A 321 5.66 3.79 37.87
CA ASN A 321 4.75 2.71 38.24
C ASN A 321 3.46 2.81 37.42
N TYR A 322 3.40 2.14 36.28
CA TYR A 322 2.18 1.99 35.51
C TYR A 322 1.24 0.95 36.12
N SER A 323 -0.03 0.95 35.71
CA SER A 323 -1.01 -0.06 36.14
C SER A 323 -0.60 -1.50 35.78
N ALA A 324 0.18 -1.67 34.71
CA ALA A 324 0.73 -2.96 34.29
C ALA A 324 1.97 -3.38 35.09
N GLY A 325 2.64 -2.47 35.80
CA GLY A 325 3.87 -2.70 36.56
C GLY A 325 4.88 -1.56 36.44
N SER A 326 5.97 -1.66 37.20
CA SER A 326 7.07 -0.67 37.18
C SER A 326 7.89 -0.77 35.89
N VAL A 327 8.28 0.37 35.34
CA VAL A 327 9.24 0.50 34.24
C VAL A 327 10.43 1.32 34.75
N TYR A 328 11.65 0.84 34.49
CA TYR A 328 12.88 1.41 35.04
C TYR A 328 13.69 2.15 33.98
N GLY A 329 14.58 3.04 34.40
CA GLY A 329 15.57 3.65 33.52
C GLY A 329 15.00 4.69 32.55
N LEU A 330 13.80 5.22 32.82
CA LEU A 330 13.16 6.21 31.96
C LEU A 330 13.81 7.59 32.10
N THR A 331 13.60 8.43 31.08
CA THR A 331 13.99 9.86 31.12
C THR A 331 12.73 10.70 31.17
N GLU A 332 12.64 11.58 32.16
CA GLU A 332 11.50 12.47 32.39
C GLU A 332 11.66 13.77 31.62
N THR A 333 10.54 14.28 31.10
CA THR A 333 10.52 15.52 30.34
C THR A 333 9.27 16.36 30.61
N ASN A 334 9.47 17.65 30.35
CA ASN A 334 8.50 18.69 30.01
C ASN A 334 7.28 18.48 29.12
N VAL A 335 7.34 17.42 28.32
CA VAL A 335 6.86 17.50 26.94
C VAL A 335 5.54 16.75 26.85
N CYS A 336 4.39 17.45 26.93
CA CYS A 336 2.99 16.91 26.90
C CYS A 336 2.63 15.75 25.93
N ALA A 337 2.49 14.48 26.29
CA ALA A 337 2.00 13.46 25.33
C ALA A 337 0.51 13.12 25.51
N GLU A 338 -0.14 12.60 24.46
CA GLU A 338 -1.51 12.06 24.53
C GLU A 338 -1.60 10.63 23.94
N PRO A 339 -2.71 9.89 24.19
CA PRO A 339 -2.88 8.55 23.66
C PRO A 339 -2.69 8.47 22.14
N GLY A 340 -1.78 7.58 21.72
CA GLY A 340 -1.36 7.42 20.32
C GLY A 340 0.06 7.96 20.03
N ASP A 341 0.59 8.84 20.86
CA ASP A 341 1.99 9.31 20.75
C ASP A 341 3.01 8.30 21.27
N SER A 342 2.55 7.29 22.02
CA SER A 342 3.36 6.15 22.46
C SER A 342 4.18 5.56 21.33
N GLY A 343 5.46 5.30 21.61
CA GLY A 343 6.44 4.84 20.64
C GLY A 343 7.09 5.94 19.80
N GLY A 344 6.50 7.13 19.73
CA GLY A 344 6.97 8.26 18.93
C GLY A 344 8.36 8.74 19.34
N SER A 345 9.06 9.38 18.41
CA SER A 345 10.46 9.81 18.57
C SER A 345 10.59 10.91 19.63
N PHE A 346 11.58 10.83 20.51
CA PHE A 346 12.19 11.97 21.21
C PHE A 346 13.57 12.24 20.61
N ILE A 347 13.83 13.47 20.15
CA ILE A 347 15.03 13.89 19.43
C ILE A 347 15.55 15.23 19.97
N SER A 348 16.88 15.37 20.03
CA SER A 348 17.56 16.63 20.40
C SER A 348 18.58 16.97 19.31
N GLY A 349 18.37 18.08 18.61
CA GLY A 349 19.10 18.36 17.36
C GLY A 349 18.82 17.27 16.33
N ASP A 350 19.86 16.56 15.92
CA ASP A 350 19.84 15.40 15.02
C ASP A 350 20.11 14.06 15.75
N GLN A 351 20.06 14.06 17.09
CA GLN A 351 20.40 12.92 17.93
C GLN A 351 19.15 12.27 18.52
N ALA A 352 18.91 11.00 18.19
CA ALA A 352 17.85 10.18 18.76
C ALA A 352 18.03 9.99 20.27
N GLN A 353 17.01 10.34 21.05
CA GLN A 353 17.04 10.23 22.52
C GLN A 353 16.26 9.02 23.01
N GLY A 354 15.05 8.77 22.49
CA GLY A 354 14.22 7.66 22.93
C GLY A 354 12.84 7.60 22.31
N VAL A 355 12.02 6.67 22.78
CA VAL A 355 10.63 6.47 22.33
C VAL A 355 9.65 6.78 23.46
N THR A 356 8.55 7.46 23.16
CA THR A 356 7.52 7.83 24.15
C THR A 356 7.00 6.59 24.87
N SER A 357 7.11 6.54 26.19
CA SER A 357 6.58 5.45 27.02
C SER A 357 5.20 5.79 27.59
N GLY A 358 5.09 6.93 28.27
CA GLY A 358 3.83 7.40 28.82
C GLY A 358 3.99 8.73 29.53
N GLY A 359 2.89 9.26 30.06
CA GLY A 359 2.87 10.57 30.68
C GLY A 359 1.58 10.83 31.44
N TYR A 360 1.44 12.05 31.93
CA TYR A 360 0.19 12.57 32.46
C TYR A 360 -0.08 13.98 31.90
N GLY A 361 -1.32 14.45 32.04
CA GLY A 361 -1.73 15.75 31.50
C GLY A 361 -2.12 15.63 30.03
N ASP A 362 -2.03 16.75 29.31
CA ASP A 362 -2.40 16.87 27.90
C ASP A 362 -1.65 18.04 27.23
N CYS A 363 -1.79 18.23 25.92
CA CYS A 363 -1.14 19.35 25.23
C CYS A 363 -1.88 20.68 25.29
N THR A 364 -3.00 20.75 26.01
CA THR A 364 -3.74 22.00 26.25
C THR A 364 -3.36 22.64 27.58
N SER A 365 -3.21 21.83 28.63
CA SER A 365 -2.98 22.24 30.02
C SER A 365 -1.55 21.95 30.48
N GLY A 366 -0.78 21.23 29.67
CA GLY A 366 0.56 20.77 29.99
C GLY A 366 0.55 19.41 30.69
N GLY A 367 1.76 18.89 30.90
CA GLY A 367 1.96 17.55 31.42
C GLY A 367 3.43 17.16 31.35
N GLU A 368 3.75 16.01 31.93
CA GLU A 368 5.08 15.43 31.84
C GLU A 368 5.02 14.09 31.13
N THR A 369 6.12 13.73 30.49
CA THR A 369 6.22 12.53 29.67
C THR A 369 7.58 11.89 29.84
N TRP A 370 7.55 10.58 29.98
CA TRP A 370 8.72 9.73 30.06
C TRP A 370 8.95 9.05 28.72
N PHE A 371 10.22 9.00 28.32
CA PHE A 371 10.64 8.19 27.18
C PHE A 371 11.60 7.09 27.64
N GLN A 372 11.52 5.96 26.95
CA GLN A 372 12.50 4.89 27.03
C GLN A 372 13.72 5.28 26.19
N PRO A 373 14.93 5.41 26.77
CA PRO A 373 16.12 5.80 26.02
C PRO A 373 16.42 4.83 24.87
N VAL A 374 16.84 5.35 23.72
CA VAL A 374 17.02 4.55 22.48
C VAL A 374 18.20 3.59 22.56
N ASN A 375 19.31 4.01 23.17
CA ASN A 375 20.55 3.22 23.21
C ASN A 375 20.39 1.85 23.89
N PRO A 376 19.68 1.71 25.03
CA PRO A 376 19.30 0.41 25.59
C PRO A 376 18.51 -0.49 24.62
N ILE A 377 17.58 0.07 23.83
CA ILE A 377 16.80 -0.69 22.83
C ILE A 377 17.74 -1.26 21.76
N LEU A 378 18.60 -0.39 21.22
CA LEU A 378 19.58 -0.76 20.18
C LEU A 378 20.52 -1.85 20.68
N SER A 379 21.06 -1.69 21.90
CA SER A 379 21.97 -2.66 22.50
C SER A 379 21.29 -3.99 22.81
N HIS A 380 20.05 -3.98 23.31
CA HIS A 380 19.35 -5.18 23.72
C HIS A 380 18.98 -6.07 22.52
N TYR A 381 18.56 -5.46 21.42
CA TYR A 381 18.15 -6.18 20.21
C TYR A 381 19.25 -6.28 19.14
N GLY A 382 20.45 -5.71 19.38
CA GLY A 382 21.54 -5.70 18.40
C GLY A 382 21.21 -4.90 17.13
N LEU A 383 20.45 -3.81 17.28
CA LEU A 383 19.97 -2.98 16.18
C LEU A 383 20.93 -1.82 15.90
N THR A 384 20.98 -1.38 14.65
CA THR A 384 21.73 -0.20 14.22
C THR A 384 20.76 0.87 13.74
N LEU A 385 20.87 2.08 14.27
CA LEU A 385 20.06 3.23 13.87
C LEU A 385 20.30 3.57 12.39
N GLN A 386 19.24 3.82 11.63
CA GLN A 386 19.35 4.33 10.27
C GLN A 386 19.74 5.81 10.34
N THR A 387 20.94 6.17 9.86
CA THR A 387 21.50 7.54 9.98
C THR A 387 21.92 8.17 8.65
N SER A 388 21.80 7.42 7.55
CA SER A 388 22.19 7.83 6.19
C SER A 388 21.32 7.19 5.12
#